data_AF-A0AAD6G8K5-F1
#
_entry.id   AF-A0AAD6G8K5-F1
#
_cell.length_a   1.000
_cell.length_b   1.000
_cell.length_c   1.000
_cell.angle_alpha   90.00
_cell.angle_beta   90.00
_cell.angle_gamma   90.00
#
_symmetry.space_group_name_H-M   'P 1'
#
loop_
_entity.id
_entity.type
_entity.pdbx_description
1 polymer ?
#
loop_
_entity_poly.entity_id
_entity_poly.type
_entity_poly.pdbx_seq_one_letter_code
_entity_poly.pdbx_strand_id
1 'polypeptide(L)'
;MPRPSVNLDPYQEEITRLVNSNYTNEDICAFLLNTRRDAWGLRTPRAYLPKGTPDEISRNQVVYDLLQLSLDTHEILRLLQKMGIPSSERSLCRIRQKLGVRLRVNDTAERVAQERAIEKILTAEDQIGDIDGYGRRLQQIHLRSQGVFIARDRAYEIYRTINPDAIEDRRSGLQRRRGAYICDGPNAIWHLDGYMKLEPFGIEIYAAIDGYSRYVTWIYIGISARTAAMESIQSNAFLSRLQEDVAEWDPAEYLPPSTLA
;
A
#
# COMPACT_ATOMS: atom_id res chain seq x y z
N MET A 1 -21.31 -7.05 15.00
CA MET A 1 -22.32 -7.79 14.22
C MET A 1 -21.65 -8.28 12.94
N PRO A 2 -21.73 -9.57 12.59
CA PRO A 2 -21.21 -10.05 11.31
C PRO A 2 -21.96 -9.34 10.17
N ARG A 3 -21.23 -8.85 9.17
CA ARG A 3 -21.86 -8.30 7.97
C ARG A 3 -22.60 -9.43 7.25
N PRO A 4 -23.82 -9.19 6.74
CA PRO A 4 -24.48 -10.16 5.89
C PRO A 4 -23.59 -10.47 4.69
N SER A 5 -23.41 -11.76 4.37
CA SER A 5 -22.66 -12.18 3.19
C SER A 5 -23.34 -11.64 1.94
N VAL A 6 -22.60 -10.86 1.14
CA VAL A 6 -23.09 -10.41 -0.16
C VAL A 6 -22.88 -11.55 -1.13
N ASN A 7 -23.96 -12.07 -1.73
CA ASN A 7 -23.83 -13.05 -2.81
C ASN A 7 -23.28 -12.32 -4.05
N LEU A 8 -22.07 -12.70 -4.46
CA LEU A 8 -21.36 -12.08 -5.59
C LEU A 8 -21.55 -12.84 -6.91
N ASP A 9 -22.10 -14.06 -6.88
CA ASP A 9 -22.30 -14.92 -8.06
C ASP A 9 -23.09 -14.23 -9.19
N PRO A 10 -24.14 -13.41 -8.92
CA PRO A 10 -24.87 -12.72 -9.98
C PRO A 10 -24.01 -11.71 -10.77
N TYR A 11 -22.90 -11.23 -10.21
CA TYR A 11 -22.04 -10.25 -10.87
C TYR A 11 -20.94 -10.90 -11.73
N GLN A 12 -20.66 -12.19 -11.50
CA GLN A 12 -19.63 -12.92 -12.24
C GLN A 12 -20.00 -13.06 -13.73
N GLU A 13 -21.27 -13.35 -14.04
CA GLU A 13 -21.74 -13.44 -15.42
C GLU A 13 -21.67 -12.11 -16.16
N GLU A 14 -22.04 -11.01 -15.50
CA GLU A 14 -22.00 -9.65 -16.07
C GLU A 14 -20.56 -9.25 -16.42
N ILE A 15 -19.61 -9.49 -15.51
CA ILE A 15 -18.19 -9.18 -15.73
C ILE A 15 -17.60 -10.08 -16.82
N THR A 16 -17.92 -11.37 -16.82
CA THR A 16 -17.42 -12.32 -17.84
C THR A 16 -17.92 -11.94 -19.23
N ARG A 17 -19.18 -11.48 -19.35
CA ARG A 17 -19.72 -10.96 -20.62
C ARG A 17 -18.99 -9.70 -21.08
N LEU A 18 -18.68 -8.77 -20.17
CA LEU A 18 -17.96 -7.54 -20.51
C LEU A 18 -16.53 -7.82 -20.97
N VAL A 19 -15.83 -8.74 -20.32
CA VAL A 19 -14.48 -9.18 -20.71
C VAL A 19 -14.49 -9.86 -22.09
N ASN A 20 -15.46 -10.74 -22.33
CA ASN A 20 -15.58 -11.44 -23.61
C ASN A 20 -16.05 -10.54 -24.77
N SER A 21 -16.58 -9.36 -24.46
CA SER A 21 -17.06 -8.38 -25.45
C SER A 21 -15.98 -7.38 -25.89
N ASN A 22 -14.70 -7.67 -25.63
CA ASN A 22 -13.54 -6.88 -26.06
C ASN A 22 -13.46 -5.45 -25.48
N TYR A 23 -14.16 -5.19 -24.36
CA TYR A 23 -13.99 -3.94 -23.62
C TYR A 23 -12.61 -3.89 -22.97
N THR A 24 -12.00 -2.70 -22.93
CA THR A 24 -10.75 -2.54 -22.20
C THR A 24 -11.01 -2.62 -20.69
N ASN A 25 -9.99 -3.00 -19.92
CA ASN A 25 -10.10 -3.00 -18.45
C ASN A 25 -10.53 -1.63 -17.89
N GLU A 26 -10.13 -0.52 -18.54
CA GLU A 26 -10.54 0.83 -18.14
C GLU A 26 -12.04 1.06 -18.35
N ASP A 27 -12.59 0.61 -19.48
CA ASP A 27 -14.02 0.74 -19.78
C ASP A 27 -14.88 -0.08 -18.81
N ILE A 28 -14.43 -1.31 -18.50
CA ILE A 28 -15.10 -2.19 -17.55
C ILE A 28 -15.09 -1.56 -16.15
N CYS A 29 -13.93 -1.07 -15.70
CA CYS A 29 -13.82 -0.37 -14.41
C CYS A 29 -14.73 0.87 -14.35
N ALA A 30 -14.76 1.68 -15.41
CA ALA A 30 -15.59 2.88 -15.48
C ALA A 30 -17.09 2.53 -15.43
N PHE A 31 -17.52 1.50 -16.16
CA PHE A 31 -18.90 1.01 -16.16
C PHE A 31 -19.32 0.56 -14.75
N LEU A 32 -18.52 -0.31 -14.11
CA LEU A 32 -18.81 -0.86 -12.80
C LEU A 32 -18.81 0.21 -11.70
N LEU A 33 -17.87 1.16 -11.74
CA LEU A 33 -17.82 2.29 -10.81
C LEU A 33 -19.02 3.24 -10.96
N ASN A 34 -19.58 3.38 -12.16
CA ASN A 34 -20.74 4.24 -12.38
C ASN A 34 -22.07 3.55 -12.02
N THR A 35 -22.17 2.24 -12.23
CA THR A 35 -23.44 1.52 -12.05
C THR A 35 -23.58 0.84 -10.68
N ARG A 36 -22.48 0.39 -10.06
CA ARG A 36 -22.53 -0.49 -8.88
C ARG A 36 -21.88 0.08 -7.62
N ARG A 37 -21.25 1.25 -7.70
CA ARG A 37 -20.50 1.87 -6.59
C ARG A 37 -21.31 1.97 -5.28
N ASP A 38 -22.56 2.42 -5.35
CA ASP A 38 -23.40 2.58 -4.16
C ASP A 38 -23.86 1.23 -3.59
N ALA A 39 -24.12 0.26 -4.46
CA ALA A 39 -24.52 -1.10 -4.07
C ALA A 39 -23.37 -1.87 -3.38
N TRP A 40 -22.13 -1.67 -3.82
CA TRP A 40 -20.95 -2.30 -3.23
C TRP A 40 -20.47 -1.61 -1.94
N GLY A 41 -21.09 -0.49 -1.57
CA GLY A 41 -20.66 0.28 -0.40
C GLY A 41 -19.20 0.74 -0.50
N LEU A 42 -18.66 0.87 -1.71
CA LEU A 42 -17.31 1.33 -1.97
C LEU A 42 -17.21 2.78 -1.51
N ARG A 43 -16.72 2.95 -0.28
CA ARG A 43 -16.33 4.26 0.22
C ARG A 43 -15.12 4.68 -0.59
N THR A 44 -15.25 5.77 -1.35
CA THR A 44 -14.05 6.43 -1.87
C THR A 44 -13.11 6.72 -0.70
N PRO A 45 -11.78 6.71 -0.92
CA PRO A 45 -10.85 7.23 0.07
C PRO A 45 -11.12 8.72 0.25
N ARG A 46 -12.12 9.04 1.09
CA ARG A 46 -12.34 10.36 1.66
C ARG A 46 -11.34 10.60 2.81
N ALA A 47 -10.32 9.74 2.94
CA ALA A 47 -9.40 9.70 4.06
C ALA A 47 -8.19 10.61 3.92
N TYR A 48 -7.90 11.15 2.73
CA TYR A 48 -6.73 12.04 2.52
C TYR A 48 -7.05 13.40 1.91
N LEU A 49 -8.31 13.65 1.51
CA LEU A 49 -8.71 14.98 1.08
C LEU A 49 -9.26 15.75 2.29
N PRO A 50 -8.84 17.00 2.50
CA PRO A 50 -9.37 17.86 3.55
C PRO A 50 -10.92 17.86 3.54
N LYS A 51 -11.54 17.61 4.69
CA LYS A 51 -13.01 17.64 4.83
C LYS A 51 -13.51 19.09 4.82
N GLY A 52 -14.15 19.52 3.74
CA GLY A 52 -14.82 20.82 3.64
C GLY A 52 -14.99 21.25 2.18
N THR A 53 -15.91 22.17 1.90
CA THR A 53 -15.98 22.82 0.58
C THR A 53 -14.76 23.76 0.42
N PRO A 54 -14.26 24.00 -0.80
CA PRO A 54 -13.15 24.93 -1.04
C PRO A 54 -13.39 26.34 -0.48
N ASP A 55 -14.66 26.73 -0.28
CA ASP A 55 -15.06 28.00 0.31
C ASP A 55 -14.94 28.03 1.84
N GLU A 56 -15.08 26.88 2.52
CA GLU A 56 -14.93 26.76 3.99
C GLU A 56 -13.48 26.59 4.44
N ILE A 57 -12.64 25.95 3.62
CA ILE A 57 -11.24 25.69 3.96
C ILE A 57 -10.35 26.79 3.36
N SER A 58 -9.57 27.48 4.20
CA SER A 58 -8.56 28.42 3.70
C SER A 58 -7.62 27.71 2.73
N ARG A 59 -7.43 28.28 1.53
CA ARG A 59 -6.46 27.80 0.52
C ARG A 59 -5.08 27.50 1.10
N ASN A 60 -4.64 28.24 2.12
CA ASN A 60 -3.36 28.00 2.77
C ASN A 60 -3.36 26.71 3.61
N GLN A 61 -4.49 26.37 4.23
CA GLN A 61 -4.65 25.13 4.99
C GLN A 61 -4.59 23.91 4.06
N VAL A 62 -5.33 23.94 2.95
CA VAL A 62 -5.26 22.88 1.93
C VAL A 62 -3.83 22.67 1.45
N VAL A 63 -3.11 23.75 1.15
CA VAL A 63 -1.70 23.67 0.75
C VAL A 63 -0.83 23.11 1.88
N TYR A 64 -1.06 23.50 3.13
CA TYR A 64 -0.33 22.97 4.28
C TYR A 64 -0.52 21.44 4.40
N ASP A 65 -1.76 20.98 4.35
CA ASP A 65 -2.11 19.55 4.45
C ASP A 65 -1.46 18.76 3.30
N LEU A 66 -1.51 19.28 2.06
CA LEU A 66 -0.87 18.65 0.90
C LEU A 66 0.67 18.59 1.02
N LEU A 67 1.30 19.58 1.67
CA LEU A 67 2.74 19.57 1.93
C LEU A 67 3.14 18.49 2.94
N GLN A 68 2.25 18.14 3.89
CA GLN A 68 2.49 17.07 4.87
C GLN A 68 2.51 15.68 4.21
N LEU A 69 1.79 15.49 3.09
CA LEU A 69 1.73 14.24 2.33
C LEU A 69 3.00 13.90 1.54
N SER A 70 4.04 14.74 1.64
CA SER A 70 5.32 14.55 0.93
C SER A 70 5.23 14.49 -0.60
N LEU A 71 4.19 15.07 -1.16
CA LEU A 71 3.96 15.17 -2.60
C LEU A 71 4.97 16.12 -3.26
N ASP A 72 5.23 15.89 -4.54
CA ASP A 72 6.02 16.80 -5.35
C ASP A 72 5.22 18.06 -5.73
N THR A 73 5.92 19.09 -6.22
CA THR A 73 5.27 20.35 -6.62
C THR A 73 4.21 20.14 -7.70
N HIS A 74 4.44 19.28 -8.68
CA HIS A 74 3.51 19.05 -9.79
C HIS A 74 2.28 18.25 -9.34
N GLU A 75 2.44 17.27 -8.45
CA GLU A 75 1.37 16.51 -7.81
C GLU A 75 0.47 17.43 -7.00
N ILE A 76 1.05 18.31 -6.18
CA ILE A 76 0.29 19.31 -5.42
C ILE A 76 -0.51 20.21 -6.38
N LEU A 77 0.09 20.69 -7.47
CA LEU A 77 -0.61 21.52 -8.45
C LEU A 77 -1.75 20.77 -9.15
N ARG A 78 -1.53 19.52 -9.54
CA ARG A 78 -2.57 18.66 -10.14
C ARG A 78 -3.74 18.43 -9.17
N LEU A 79 -3.46 18.21 -7.89
CA LEU A 79 -4.50 18.04 -6.87
C LEU A 79 -5.27 19.34 -6.64
N LEU A 80 -4.59 20.47 -6.52
CA LEU A 80 -5.25 21.77 -6.38
C LEU A 80 -6.15 22.08 -7.58
N GLN A 81 -5.70 21.78 -8.80
CA GLN A 81 -6.52 21.92 -10.01
C GLN A 81 -7.77 21.01 -9.97
N LYS A 82 -7.63 19.75 -9.55
CA LYS A 82 -8.76 18.83 -9.37
C LYS A 82 -9.75 19.30 -8.30
N MET A 83 -9.27 20.02 -7.29
CA MET A 83 -10.10 20.62 -6.23
C MET A 83 -10.75 21.95 -6.65
N GLY A 84 -10.55 22.41 -7.90
CA GLY A 84 -11.08 23.67 -8.40
C GLY A 84 -10.32 24.91 -7.93
N ILE A 85 -9.11 24.75 -7.37
CA ILE A 85 -8.28 25.84 -6.85
C ILE A 85 -7.17 26.14 -7.87
N PRO A 86 -7.31 27.17 -8.73
CA PRO A 86 -6.28 27.51 -9.71
C PRO A 86 -5.01 27.94 -8.99
N SER A 87 -3.94 27.17 -9.21
CA SER A 87 -2.67 27.35 -8.53
C SER A 87 -1.52 27.26 -9.52
N SER A 88 -0.53 28.13 -9.38
CA SER A 88 0.73 28.10 -10.10
C SER A 88 1.86 27.80 -9.12
N GLU A 89 3.03 27.38 -9.63
CA GLU A 89 4.22 27.19 -8.79
C GLU A 89 4.58 28.45 -7.99
N ARG A 90 4.40 29.63 -8.58
CA ARG A 90 4.62 30.92 -7.89
C ARG A 90 3.64 31.11 -6.73
N SER A 91 2.36 30.81 -6.95
CA SER A 91 1.34 30.86 -5.89
C SER A 91 1.65 29.89 -4.76
N LEU A 92 2.05 28.66 -5.08
CA LEU A 92 2.45 27.66 -4.10
C LEU A 92 3.68 28.12 -3.29
N CYS A 93 4.70 28.65 -3.97
CA CYS A 93 5.90 29.18 -3.32
C CYS A 93 5.57 30.31 -2.34
N ARG A 94 4.69 31.24 -2.74
CA ARG A 94 4.23 32.34 -1.88
C ARG A 94 3.43 31.85 -0.67
N ILE A 95 2.54 30.87 -0.85
CA ILE A 95 1.77 30.29 0.26
C ILE A 95 2.72 29.56 1.22
N ARG A 96 3.67 28.79 0.70
CA ARG A 96 4.69 28.09 1.50
C ARG A 96 5.51 29.07 2.35
N GLN A 97 5.93 30.19 1.78
CA GLN A 97 6.62 31.26 2.50
C GLN A 97 5.72 31.90 3.58
N LYS A 98 4.44 32.16 3.27
CA LYS A 98 3.47 32.71 4.22
C LYS A 98 3.21 31.77 5.40
N LEU A 99 3.22 30.47 5.16
CA LEU A 99 3.10 29.42 6.18
C LEU A 99 4.40 29.19 6.97
N GLY A 100 5.48 29.89 6.65
CA GLY A 100 6.78 29.70 7.30
C GLY A 100 7.47 28.37 6.96
N VAL A 101 6.97 27.62 5.98
CA VAL A 101 7.54 26.32 5.60
C VAL A 101 8.82 26.54 4.79
N ARG A 102 9.95 26.52 5.48
CA ARG A 102 11.28 26.68 4.86
C ARG A 102 11.97 25.32 4.77
N LEU A 103 12.10 24.81 3.54
CA LEU A 103 12.78 23.55 3.27
C LEU A 103 14.31 23.64 3.45
N ARG A 104 14.86 24.86 3.43
CA ARG A 104 16.28 25.15 3.64
C ARG A 104 16.43 26.27 4.65
N VAL A 105 17.25 26.01 5.67
CA VAL A 105 17.68 26.98 6.67
C VAL A 105 19.19 27.15 6.47
N ASN A 106 19.61 28.38 6.19
CA ASN A 106 21.01 28.72 5.95
C ASN A 106 21.71 29.20 7.23
N ASP A 107 20.96 29.75 8.18
CA ASP A 107 21.52 30.20 9.44
C ASP A 107 21.95 29.03 10.33
N THR A 108 23.15 29.11 10.89
CA THR A 108 23.76 28.03 11.66
C THR A 108 23.07 27.81 13.00
N ALA A 109 22.63 28.90 13.67
CA ALA A 109 21.98 28.79 14.98
C ALA A 109 20.56 28.21 14.86
N GLU A 110 19.77 28.67 13.90
CA GLU A 110 18.45 28.10 13.59
C GLU A 110 18.54 26.62 13.21
N ARG A 111 19.59 26.23 12.46
CA ARG A 111 19.82 24.83 12.09
C ARG A 111 20.05 23.93 13.29
N VAL A 112 20.91 24.33 14.21
CA VAL A 112 21.20 23.55 15.44
C VAL A 112 19.95 23.45 16.32
N ALA A 113 19.18 24.53 16.43
CA ALA A 113 17.92 24.50 17.17
C ALA A 113 16.89 23.53 16.54
N GLN A 114 16.78 23.53 15.20
CA GLN A 114 15.91 22.61 14.45
C GLN A 114 16.36 21.15 14.62
N GLU A 115 17.67 20.89 14.56
CA GLU A 115 18.24 19.55 14.75
C GLU A 115 17.95 19.00 16.15
N ARG A 116 18.15 19.81 17.19
CA ARG A 116 17.82 19.44 18.58
C ARG A 116 16.33 19.16 18.79
N ALA A 117 15.45 19.89 18.11
CA ALA A 117 14.01 19.65 18.20
C ALA A 117 13.63 18.31 17.57
N ILE A 118 14.23 17.98 16.42
CA ILE A 118 13.98 16.71 15.70
C ILE A 118 14.57 15.54 16.48
N GLU A 119 15.76 15.70 17.04
CA GLU A 119 16.41 14.67 17.86
C GLU A 119 15.52 14.26 19.03
N LYS A 120 14.88 15.22 19.70
CA LYS A 120 13.91 14.93 20.77
C LYS A 120 12.69 14.15 20.30
N ILE A 121 12.15 14.51 19.14
CA ILE A 121 10.99 13.80 18.54
C ILE A 121 11.37 12.36 18.22
N LEU A 122 12.46 12.18 17.46
CA LEU A 122 12.91 10.86 17.04
C LEU A 122 13.31 9.98 18.23
N THR A 123 13.95 10.52 19.26
CA THR A 123 14.31 9.76 20.46
C THR A 123 13.08 9.30 21.24
N ALA A 124 12.04 10.13 21.31
CA ALA A 124 10.79 9.75 21.96
C ALA A 124 10.03 8.67 21.17
N GLU A 125 10.06 8.74 19.84
CA GLU A 125 9.40 7.77 18.95
C GLU A 125 10.16 6.44 18.87
N ASP A 126 11.48 6.46 18.97
CA ASP A 126 12.33 5.26 19.01
C ASP A 126 12.02 4.40 20.24
N GLN A 127 11.77 5.02 21.39
CA GLN A 127 11.36 4.31 22.62
C GLN A 127 10.05 3.53 22.47
N ILE A 128 9.20 3.94 21.53
CA ILE A 128 7.92 3.29 21.21
C ILE A 128 8.13 2.17 20.17
N GLY A 129 9.24 2.19 19.43
CA GLY A 129 9.56 1.27 18.33
C GLY A 129 8.87 1.60 17.01
N ASP A 130 8.15 2.74 16.93
CA ASP A 130 7.28 3.06 15.79
C ASP A 130 8.07 3.46 14.53
N ILE A 131 9.30 3.94 14.73
CA ILE A 131 10.21 4.36 13.65
C ILE A 131 11.28 3.31 13.32
N ASP A 132 11.25 2.15 13.98
CA ASP A 132 12.25 1.11 13.76
C ASP A 132 12.15 0.57 12.32
N GLY A 133 13.29 0.49 11.64
CA GLY A 133 13.38 0.13 10.22
C GLY A 133 13.01 1.23 9.22
N TYR A 134 12.65 2.45 9.65
CA TYR A 134 12.33 3.53 8.71
C TYR A 134 13.55 3.91 7.87
N GLY A 135 13.41 3.83 6.55
CA GLY A 135 14.40 4.37 5.62
C GLY A 135 14.29 5.88 5.43
N ARG A 136 15.25 6.48 4.70
CA ARG A 136 15.29 7.92 4.38
C ARG A 136 13.94 8.54 3.97
N ARG A 137 13.19 7.84 3.11
CA ARG A 137 11.90 8.32 2.58
C ARG A 137 10.80 8.24 3.63
N LEU A 138 10.72 7.14 4.38
CA LEU A 138 9.70 6.95 5.43
C LEU A 138 9.89 7.95 6.56
N GLN A 139 11.13 8.18 7.01
CA GLN A 139 11.44 9.20 8.02
C GLN A 139 11.02 10.60 7.56
N GLN A 140 11.29 10.93 6.30
CA GLN A 140 10.87 12.23 5.75
C GLN A 140 9.35 12.38 5.71
N ILE A 141 8.62 11.32 5.32
CA ILE A 141 7.16 11.32 5.29
C ILE A 141 6.60 11.48 6.70
N HIS A 142 7.11 10.70 7.64
CA HIS A 142 6.71 10.72 9.04
C HIS A 142 6.90 12.11 9.67
N LEU A 143 8.10 12.68 9.55
CA LEU A 143 8.38 14.02 10.05
C LEU A 143 7.46 15.08 9.40
N ARG A 144 7.20 14.96 8.09
CA ARG A 144 6.28 15.88 7.40
C ARG A 144 4.83 15.72 7.84
N SER A 145 4.36 14.51 8.15
CA SER A 145 3.03 14.32 8.74
C SER A 145 2.89 14.97 10.11
N GLN A 146 3.98 15.09 10.88
CA GLN A 146 4.02 15.85 12.13
C GLN A 146 4.21 17.37 11.92
N GLY A 147 4.19 17.85 10.66
CA GLY A 147 4.42 19.27 10.33
C GLY A 147 5.88 19.71 10.40
N VAL A 148 6.82 18.77 10.52
CA VAL A 148 8.27 19.05 10.57
C VAL A 148 8.86 18.99 9.16
N PHE A 149 9.24 20.16 8.64
CA PHE A 149 9.80 20.30 7.30
C PHE A 149 11.32 20.45 7.34
N ILE A 150 12.03 19.37 7.01
CA ILE A 150 13.51 19.34 6.93
C ILE A 150 13.96 18.66 5.62
N ALA A 151 15.19 18.96 5.22
CA ALA A 151 15.87 18.25 4.13
C ALA A 151 16.05 16.77 4.50
N ARG A 152 15.73 15.88 3.54
CA ARG A 152 15.75 14.42 3.72
C ARG A 152 17.07 13.91 4.30
N ASP A 153 18.19 14.33 3.72
CA ASP A 153 19.49 13.79 4.10
C ASP A 153 19.91 14.27 5.50
N ARG A 154 19.54 15.50 5.88
CA ARG A 154 19.75 16.02 7.25
C ARG A 154 18.94 15.25 8.29
N ALA A 155 17.65 15.00 8.02
CA ALA A 155 16.82 14.19 8.92
C ALA A 155 17.42 12.80 9.15
N TYR A 156 17.88 12.17 8.07
CA TYR A 156 18.48 10.84 8.13
C TYR A 156 19.83 10.81 8.87
N GLU A 157 20.62 11.88 8.77
CA GLU A 157 21.87 12.00 9.54
C GLU A 157 21.59 12.03 11.05
N ILE A 158 20.57 12.80 11.49
CA ILE A 158 20.14 12.84 12.90
C ILE A 158 19.61 11.48 13.35
N TYR A 159 18.78 10.83 12.53
CA TYR A 159 18.30 9.49 12.84
C TYR A 159 19.45 8.49 12.97
N ARG A 160 20.45 8.56 12.09
CA ARG A 160 21.62 7.66 12.11
C ARG A 160 22.44 7.81 13.39
N THR A 161 22.48 9.01 13.99
CA THR A 161 23.16 9.20 15.27
C THR A 161 22.37 8.64 16.45
N ILE A 162 21.03 8.62 16.35
CA ILE A 162 20.15 8.11 17.42
C ILE A 162 20.11 6.58 17.42
N ASN A 163 19.89 5.97 16.25
CA ASN A 163 19.73 4.53 16.12
C ASN A 163 20.67 3.95 15.06
N PRO A 164 21.99 3.85 15.35
CA PRO A 164 22.97 3.25 14.44
C PRO A 164 22.76 1.75 14.28
N ASP A 165 22.36 1.06 15.35
CA ASP A 165 22.22 -0.41 15.39
C ASP A 165 21.08 -0.88 14.47
N ALA A 166 19.90 -0.26 14.51
CA ALA A 166 18.80 -0.59 13.60
C ALA A 166 19.16 -0.42 12.12
N ILE A 167 20.06 0.53 11.80
CA ILE A 167 20.53 0.73 10.43
C ILE A 167 21.48 -0.41 10.03
N GLU A 168 22.35 -0.82 10.93
CA GLU A 168 23.29 -1.93 10.71
C GLU A 168 22.55 -3.26 10.57
N ASP A 169 21.57 -3.53 11.43
CA ASP A 169 20.70 -4.71 11.36
C ASP A 169 19.92 -4.77 10.06
N ARG A 170 19.41 -3.65 9.57
CA ARG A 170 18.77 -3.59 8.26
C ARG A 170 19.76 -3.88 7.13
N ARG A 171 20.98 -3.38 7.24
CA ARG A 171 22.03 -3.57 6.22
C ARG A 171 22.52 -5.02 6.19
N SER A 172 22.61 -5.67 7.35
CA SER A 172 22.97 -7.09 7.47
C SER A 172 21.81 -7.99 7.00
N GLY A 173 20.55 -7.65 7.33
CA GLY A 173 19.35 -8.37 6.89
C GLY A 173 19.10 -8.33 5.38
N LEU A 174 19.52 -7.26 4.69
CA LEU A 174 19.50 -7.16 3.22
C LEU A 174 20.46 -8.14 2.54
N GLN A 175 21.44 -8.69 3.26
CA GLN A 175 22.38 -9.69 2.74
C GLN A 175 21.88 -11.14 2.84
N ARG A 176 20.57 -11.37 2.95
CA ARG A 176 20.01 -12.70 2.69
C ARG A 176 20.18 -13.02 1.20
N ARG A 177 21.32 -13.61 0.83
CA ARG A 177 21.50 -14.26 -0.47
C ARG A 177 20.45 -15.36 -0.53
N ARG A 178 19.32 -15.09 -1.20
CA ARG A 178 18.36 -16.12 -1.55
C ARG A 178 19.11 -17.10 -2.45
N GLY A 179 19.22 -18.36 -2.02
CA GLY A 179 19.79 -19.42 -2.85
C GLY A 179 18.99 -19.60 -4.14
N ALA A 180 19.51 -20.42 -5.06
CA ALA A 180 18.73 -20.84 -6.22
C ALA A 180 17.44 -21.51 -5.72
N TYR A 181 16.29 -20.99 -6.13
CA TYR A 181 15.01 -21.62 -5.88
C TYR A 181 14.87 -22.79 -6.88
N ILE A 182 14.98 -24.01 -6.38
CA ILE A 182 14.88 -25.25 -7.18
C ILE A 182 13.52 -25.87 -6.85
N CYS A 183 12.76 -26.21 -7.90
CA CYS A 183 11.47 -26.88 -7.81
C CYS A 183 11.50 -28.04 -8.80
N ASP A 184 11.08 -29.22 -8.36
CA ASP A 184 11.31 -30.48 -9.10
C ASP A 184 10.42 -30.63 -10.33
N GLY A 185 9.35 -29.85 -10.44
CA GLY A 185 8.45 -29.82 -11.59
C GLY A 185 7.15 -29.05 -11.31
N PRO A 186 6.26 -28.92 -12.30
CA PRO A 186 4.91 -28.38 -12.11
C PRO A 186 4.16 -29.15 -11.03
N ASN A 187 3.38 -28.45 -10.21
CA ASN A 187 2.60 -29.00 -9.11
C ASN A 187 3.42 -29.67 -7.98
N ALA A 188 4.74 -29.55 -7.98
CA ALA A 188 5.57 -30.08 -6.89
C ALA A 188 5.43 -29.25 -5.60
N ILE A 189 5.33 -27.92 -5.73
CA ILE A 189 5.19 -26.98 -4.60
C ILE A 189 4.28 -25.84 -5.02
N TRP A 190 3.24 -25.53 -4.24
CA TRP A 190 2.43 -24.33 -4.42
C TRP A 190 2.75 -23.32 -3.31
N HIS A 191 2.89 -22.04 -3.68
CA HIS A 191 3.05 -20.94 -2.74
C HIS A 191 1.71 -20.23 -2.57
N LEU A 192 1.28 -20.05 -1.33
CA LEU A 192 0.12 -19.22 -0.99
C LEU A 192 0.62 -17.90 -0.42
N ASP A 193 0.11 -16.80 -0.96
CA ASP A 193 0.43 -15.46 -0.48
C ASP A 193 -0.80 -14.55 -0.48
N GLY A 194 -0.79 -13.57 0.43
CA GLY A 194 -1.83 -12.58 0.63
C GLY A 194 -1.37 -11.18 0.23
N TYR A 195 -2.09 -10.54 -0.69
CA TYR A 195 -1.87 -9.15 -1.08
C TYR A 195 -2.79 -8.19 -0.29
N MET A 196 -2.24 -7.62 0.79
CA MET A 196 -2.98 -6.76 1.73
C MET A 196 -2.87 -5.26 1.44
N LYS A 197 -2.22 -4.83 0.35
CA LYS A 197 -2.09 -3.38 0.04
C LYS A 197 -3.43 -2.70 -0.22
N LEU A 198 -4.47 -3.46 -0.55
CA LEU A 198 -5.82 -2.96 -0.77
C LEU A 198 -6.71 -3.08 0.47
N GLU A 199 -6.19 -3.56 1.60
CA GLU A 199 -6.91 -3.67 2.87
C GLU A 199 -7.54 -2.33 3.31
N PRO A 200 -6.90 -1.15 3.13
CA PRO A 200 -7.55 0.13 3.47
C PRO A 200 -8.83 0.42 2.66
N PHE A 201 -9.00 -0.23 1.51
CA PHE A 201 -10.18 -0.17 0.66
C PHE A 201 -11.18 -1.30 0.95
N GLY A 202 -10.87 -2.15 1.93
CA GLY A 202 -11.67 -3.32 2.28
C GLY A 202 -11.49 -4.48 1.32
N ILE A 203 -10.41 -4.55 0.55
CA ILE A 203 -10.16 -5.62 -0.42
C ILE A 203 -8.90 -6.38 -0.01
N GLU A 204 -9.02 -7.68 0.10
CA GLU A 204 -7.91 -8.59 0.36
C GLU A 204 -7.86 -9.61 -0.78
N ILE A 205 -6.67 -9.83 -1.34
CA ILE A 205 -6.48 -10.81 -2.42
C ILE A 205 -5.56 -11.90 -1.88
N TYR A 206 -5.94 -13.15 -2.07
CA TYR A 206 -5.14 -14.32 -1.77
C TYR A 206 -4.97 -15.12 -3.04
N ALA A 207 -3.77 -15.62 -3.29
CA ALA A 207 -3.52 -16.43 -4.47
C ALA A 207 -2.58 -17.57 -4.14
N ALA A 208 -2.79 -18.69 -4.82
CA ALA A 208 -1.85 -19.80 -4.88
C ALA A 208 -1.17 -19.81 -6.26
N ILE A 209 0.14 -20.00 -6.27
CA ILE A 209 0.94 -20.06 -7.48
C ILE A 209 1.81 -21.30 -7.48
N ASP A 210 1.89 -21.98 -8.63
CA ASP A 210 2.80 -23.10 -8.81
C ASP A 210 4.27 -22.62 -8.78
N GLY A 211 5.09 -23.27 -7.96
CA GLY A 211 6.48 -22.90 -7.73
C GLY A 211 7.36 -23.06 -8.97
N TYR A 212 7.04 -24.00 -9.85
CA TYR A 212 7.82 -24.28 -11.06
C TYR A 212 7.35 -23.43 -12.25
N SER A 213 6.09 -23.57 -12.67
CA SER A 213 5.52 -22.90 -13.84
C SER A 213 5.15 -21.44 -13.60
N ARG A 214 5.03 -21.01 -12.34
CA ARG A 214 4.48 -19.70 -11.95
C ARG A 214 3.02 -19.49 -12.41
N TYR A 215 2.32 -20.57 -12.72
CA TYR A 215 0.89 -20.52 -13.04
C TYR A 215 0.08 -20.23 -11.77
N VAL A 216 -0.87 -19.30 -11.86
CA VAL A 216 -1.79 -18.99 -10.75
C VAL A 216 -2.85 -20.09 -10.72
N THR A 217 -2.72 -21.02 -9.79
CA THR A 217 -3.61 -22.18 -9.66
C THR A 217 -4.92 -21.81 -8.98
N TRP A 218 -4.89 -20.79 -8.11
CA TRP A 218 -6.07 -20.34 -7.39
C TRP A 218 -5.97 -18.86 -7.03
N ILE A 219 -7.11 -18.17 -7.04
CA ILE A 219 -7.21 -16.79 -6.56
C ILE A 219 -8.54 -16.61 -5.82
N TYR A 220 -8.47 -15.89 -4.72
CA TYR A 220 -9.63 -15.49 -3.94
C TYR A 220 -9.54 -14.00 -3.63
N ILE A 221 -10.66 -13.30 -3.83
CA ILE A 221 -10.78 -11.87 -3.55
C ILE A 221 -11.87 -11.73 -2.49
N GLY A 222 -11.45 -11.35 -1.29
CA GLY A 222 -12.32 -11.17 -0.14
C GLY A 222 -12.53 -9.69 0.19
N ILE A 223 -13.64 -9.40 0.86
CA ILE A 223 -13.87 -8.09 1.47
C ILE A 223 -13.32 -8.16 2.90
N SER A 224 -12.36 -7.30 3.27
CA SER A 224 -11.72 -7.34 4.59
C SER A 224 -12.76 -7.17 5.70
N ALA A 225 -12.89 -8.15 6.57
CA ALA A 225 -13.57 -8.00 7.85
C ALA A 225 -12.74 -8.74 8.89
N ARG A 226 -11.73 -8.04 9.45
CA ARG A 226 -10.84 -8.48 10.54
C ARG A 226 -11.49 -9.52 11.46
N THR A 227 -11.38 -10.80 11.11
CA THR A 227 -11.92 -11.91 11.91
C THR A 227 -11.15 -13.16 11.52
N ALA A 228 -10.61 -13.88 12.50
CA ALA A 228 -10.00 -15.20 12.35
C ALA A 228 -10.90 -16.23 11.61
N ALA A 229 -12.20 -15.95 11.51
CA ALA A 229 -13.13 -16.72 10.68
C ALA A 229 -12.77 -16.68 9.18
N MET A 230 -12.19 -15.61 8.66
CA MET A 230 -11.87 -15.49 7.23
C MET A 230 -10.69 -16.39 6.83
N GLU A 231 -9.65 -16.48 7.65
CA GLU A 231 -8.52 -17.41 7.45
C GLU A 231 -9.00 -18.86 7.36
N SER A 232 -9.99 -19.22 8.19
CA SER A 232 -10.62 -20.56 8.16
C SER A 232 -11.47 -20.79 6.91
N ILE A 233 -12.20 -19.77 6.42
CA ILE A 233 -12.98 -19.85 5.18
C ILE A 233 -12.07 -19.93 3.96
N GLN A 234 -10.97 -19.16 3.93
CA GLN A 234 -9.96 -19.17 2.88
C GLN A 234 -9.26 -20.52 2.78
N SER A 235 -8.81 -21.04 3.93
CA SER A 235 -8.17 -22.35 4.01
C SER A 235 -9.13 -23.46 3.57
N ASN A 236 -10.39 -23.41 4.01
CA ASN A 236 -11.38 -24.41 3.62
C ASN A 236 -11.77 -24.31 2.13
N ALA A 237 -11.91 -23.11 1.57
CA ALA A 237 -12.24 -22.93 0.15
C ALA A 237 -11.07 -23.35 -0.77
N PHE A 238 -9.83 -23.10 -0.36
CA PHE A 238 -8.66 -23.58 -1.06
C PHE A 238 -8.51 -25.10 -0.94
N LEU A 239 -8.72 -25.67 0.26
CA LEU A 239 -8.65 -27.11 0.48
C LEU A 239 -9.76 -27.87 -0.25
N SER A 240 -10.99 -27.34 -0.31
CA SER A 240 -12.06 -27.95 -1.10
C SER A 240 -11.73 -27.95 -2.58
N ARG A 241 -11.14 -26.86 -3.09
CA ARG A 241 -10.73 -26.79 -4.49
C ARG A 241 -9.56 -27.74 -4.81
N LEU A 242 -8.60 -27.82 -3.90
CA LEU A 242 -7.53 -28.83 -3.97
C LEU A 242 -8.09 -30.24 -3.99
N GLN A 243 -9.08 -30.55 -3.15
CA GLN A 243 -9.70 -31.87 -3.14
C GLN A 243 -10.42 -32.18 -4.45
N GLU A 244 -11.07 -31.21 -5.08
CA GLU A 244 -11.65 -31.35 -6.43
C GLU A 244 -10.56 -31.60 -7.48
N ASP A 245 -9.52 -30.76 -7.52
CA ASP A 245 -8.47 -30.84 -8.54
C ASP A 245 -7.59 -32.11 -8.37
N VAL A 246 -7.45 -32.63 -7.13
CA VAL A 246 -6.72 -33.87 -6.82
C VAL A 246 -7.61 -35.11 -6.97
N ALA A 247 -8.95 -34.99 -6.94
CA ALA A 247 -9.84 -36.14 -7.10
C ALA A 247 -9.71 -36.82 -8.47
N GLU A 248 -9.34 -36.06 -9.51
CA GLU A 248 -9.08 -36.55 -10.86
C GLU A 248 -7.59 -36.79 -11.13
N TRP A 249 -6.71 -36.57 -10.14
CA TRP A 249 -5.27 -36.69 -10.30
C TRP A 249 -4.81 -38.15 -10.23
N ASP A 250 -4.27 -38.67 -11.34
CA ASP A 250 -3.51 -39.92 -11.35
C ASP A 250 -2.01 -39.62 -11.10
N PRO A 251 -1.45 -40.01 -9.94
CA PRO A 251 -0.03 -39.81 -9.65
C PRO A 251 0.88 -40.51 -10.67
N ALA A 252 0.41 -41.57 -11.34
CA ALA A 252 1.19 -42.33 -12.29
C ALA A 252 1.43 -41.62 -13.63
N GLU A 253 0.65 -40.59 -13.96
CA GLU A 253 0.73 -39.89 -15.23
C GLU A 253 1.91 -38.90 -15.30
N TYR A 254 2.31 -38.32 -14.17
CA TYR A 254 3.28 -37.22 -14.12
C TYR A 254 4.49 -37.47 -13.21
N LEU A 255 4.46 -38.50 -12.37
CA LEU A 255 5.63 -38.86 -11.57
C LEU A 255 6.64 -39.66 -12.41
N PRO A 256 7.94 -39.35 -12.34
CA PRO A 256 8.94 -40.17 -13.01
C PRO A 256 8.91 -41.60 -12.43
N PRO A 257 9.19 -42.64 -13.24
CA PRO A 257 9.11 -44.05 -12.81
C PRO A 257 9.91 -44.37 -11.54
N SER A 258 10.93 -43.59 -11.23
CA SER A 258 11.75 -43.68 -10.02
C SER A 258 11.00 -43.36 -8.72
N THR A 259 9.87 -42.67 -8.78
CA THR A 259 9.10 -42.23 -7.60
C THR A 259 7.97 -43.20 -7.24
N LEU A 260 7.61 -44.11 -8.15
CA LEU A 260 6.51 -45.07 -8.03
C LEU A 260 6.97 -46.48 -7.62
N ALA A 261 8.26 -46.64 -7.30
CA ALA A 261 8.91 -47.91 -6.94
C ALA A 261 9.20 -48.00 -5.44
#